data_AF-A0A971SJA9-F1
#
_entry.id   AF-A0A971SJA9-F1
#
_cell.length_a   1.000
_cell.length_b   1.000
_cell.length_c   1.000
_cell.angle_alpha   90.00
_cell.angle_beta   90.00
_cell.angle_gamma   90.00
#
_symmetry.space_group_name_H-M   'P 1'
#
loop_
_entity.id
_entity.type
_entity.pdbx_description
1 polymer ?
#
loop_
_entity_poly.entity_id
_entity_poly.type
_entity_poly.pdbx_seq_one_letter_code
_entity_poly.pdbx_strand_id
1 'polypeptide(L)'
;MWPVRHEQHERDIEYAISQGYCVKNPDGTPYRITDGWFGQSLLLDFTNPEARAWWFKKRRYLLEDLKVDGFKTDGGEFIFDDHLQFYDGSKGDEMRNLYPVKYIEAYHEFAGKDRITFSRAGYTGAQKYPLYWGGDQTSSFRTLKSLLIAGLSMNISGNPFWGWDLAGFSGDIPTPELYVRSVEMATFCPVMQFHSESRGAENWDRSPWNMQARTGDERIIDLYRFYANLRMNLLPYIYNEAIYISTHGEPLMRPLFYDYPEDPRVFNIEDQYLFGRSLLVAPVIVEGARQRKIYLPRGQWTDFWTGKVYSGESYINYPCDLGKIPVFIKERSVLPLNLNPDFELGDFGEIDLTRAVGEGLTNLYVGLCRFARGEKLTAARCIQNEALAQVLACAHLIEEENSCYRDVFQNERRFEKRFPRLARSLPQMIQGYEKSPESALAILEFMETFFEINPYMKALITNLAHELIRNR
;
A
#
# COMPACT_ATOMS: atom_id res chain seq x y z
N MET A 1 -13.48 -23.77 -18.01
CA MET A 1 -14.85 -23.61 -17.49
C MET A 1 -15.60 -22.72 -18.48
N TRP A 2 -16.48 -23.29 -19.30
CA TRP A 2 -17.35 -22.48 -20.17
C TRP A 2 -18.20 -21.57 -19.27
N PRO A 3 -18.38 -20.27 -19.56
CA PRO A 3 -18.93 -19.37 -18.57
C PRO A 3 -20.38 -19.74 -18.33
N VAL A 4 -20.73 -19.89 -17.05
CA VAL A 4 -22.13 -19.88 -16.61
C VAL A 4 -22.71 -18.56 -17.11
N ARG A 5 -23.65 -18.62 -18.06
CA ARG A 5 -24.33 -17.43 -18.56
C ARG A 5 -25.09 -16.79 -17.40
N HIS A 6 -24.65 -15.61 -17.01
CA HIS A 6 -25.27 -14.86 -15.94
C HIS A 6 -26.28 -13.88 -16.55
N GLU A 7 -27.57 -14.04 -16.28
CA GLU A 7 -28.64 -13.26 -16.93
C GLU A 7 -28.43 -11.74 -16.80
N GLN A 8 -28.01 -11.27 -15.62
CA GLN A 8 -27.68 -9.85 -15.44
C GLN A 8 -26.54 -9.38 -16.34
N HIS A 9 -25.55 -10.24 -16.62
CA HIS A 9 -24.42 -9.89 -17.47
C HIS A 9 -24.85 -9.73 -18.93
N GLU A 10 -25.69 -10.63 -19.43
CA GLU A 10 -26.25 -10.53 -20.79
C GLU A 10 -27.12 -9.27 -20.93
N ARG A 11 -27.99 -8.99 -19.95
CA ARG A 11 -28.79 -7.75 -19.94
C ARG A 11 -27.93 -6.49 -19.89
N ASP A 12 -26.83 -6.52 -19.13
CA ASP A 12 -25.88 -5.41 -19.07
C ASP A 12 -25.18 -5.18 -20.41
N ILE A 13 -24.83 -6.26 -21.12
CA ILE A 13 -24.25 -6.21 -22.48
C ILE A 13 -25.25 -5.58 -23.45
N GLU A 14 -26.47 -6.12 -23.51
CA GLU A 14 -27.53 -5.62 -24.40
C GLU A 14 -27.82 -4.15 -24.14
N TYR A 15 -27.94 -3.76 -22.86
CA TYR A 15 -28.20 -2.39 -22.48
C TYR A 15 -27.04 -1.46 -22.87
N ALA A 16 -25.79 -1.82 -22.56
CA ALA A 16 -24.61 -1.00 -22.91
C ALA A 16 -24.49 -0.78 -24.42
N ILE A 17 -24.76 -1.81 -25.23
CA ILE A 17 -24.78 -1.69 -26.70
C ILE A 17 -25.91 -0.76 -27.13
N SER A 18 -27.13 -0.96 -26.63
CA SER A 18 -28.30 -0.16 -27.02
C SER A 18 -28.15 1.33 -26.71
N GLN A 19 -27.45 1.66 -25.63
CA GLN A 19 -27.19 3.05 -25.21
C GLN A 19 -25.91 3.63 -25.82
N GLY A 20 -25.12 2.83 -26.56
CA GLY A 20 -23.85 3.28 -27.12
C GLY A 20 -22.80 3.62 -26.07
N TYR A 21 -22.77 2.88 -24.95
CA TYR A 21 -21.84 3.11 -23.83
C TYR A 21 -20.46 2.48 -24.02
N CYS A 22 -20.27 1.69 -25.07
CA CYS A 22 -19.00 1.05 -25.39
C CYS A 22 -18.23 1.84 -26.45
N VAL A 23 -16.90 1.72 -26.41
CA VAL A 23 -16.02 2.15 -27.51
C VAL A 23 -16.52 1.49 -28.80
N LYS A 24 -16.38 2.17 -29.94
CA LYS A 24 -16.91 1.70 -31.23
C LYS A 24 -15.80 1.45 -32.25
N ASN A 25 -16.04 0.50 -33.13
CA ASN A 25 -15.29 0.32 -34.38
C ASN A 25 -15.61 1.47 -35.36
N PRO A 26 -14.81 1.64 -36.43
CA PRO A 26 -15.05 2.67 -37.45
C PRO A 26 -16.43 2.58 -38.13
N ASP A 27 -17.00 1.37 -38.21
CA ASP A 27 -18.33 1.12 -38.79
C ASP A 27 -19.49 1.38 -37.82
N GLY A 28 -19.20 1.86 -36.61
CA GLY A 28 -20.18 2.18 -35.57
C GLY A 28 -20.61 0.97 -34.71
N THR A 29 -20.14 -0.24 -35.01
CA THR A 29 -20.39 -1.42 -34.17
C THR A 29 -19.61 -1.34 -32.85
N PRO A 30 -20.09 -1.96 -31.75
CA PRO A 30 -19.39 -1.92 -30.48
C PRO A 30 -18.05 -2.69 -30.55
N TYR A 31 -16.97 -2.04 -30.09
CA TYR A 31 -15.64 -2.62 -30.02
C TYR A 31 -15.59 -3.74 -28.98
N ARG A 32 -14.90 -4.82 -29.35
CA ARG A 32 -14.57 -5.93 -28.46
C ARG A 32 -13.06 -6.12 -28.44
N ILE A 33 -12.52 -6.35 -27.25
CA ILE A 33 -11.08 -6.58 -27.05
C ILE A 33 -10.62 -7.73 -27.96
N THR A 34 -9.67 -7.45 -28.84
CA THR A 34 -9.27 -8.36 -29.92
C THR A 34 -8.19 -9.35 -29.53
N ASP A 35 -7.43 -9.07 -28.46
CA ASP A 35 -6.30 -9.88 -28.04
C ASP A 35 -6.15 -9.91 -26.51
N GLY A 36 -5.54 -10.98 -26.00
CA GLY A 36 -5.10 -11.11 -24.63
C GLY A 36 -6.21 -11.24 -23.58
N TRP A 37 -5.96 -10.59 -22.45
CA TRP A 37 -6.83 -10.65 -21.27
C TRP A 37 -8.18 -9.97 -21.55
N PHE A 38 -9.28 -10.60 -21.09
CA PHE A 38 -10.67 -10.20 -21.40
C PHE A 38 -11.06 -10.22 -22.89
N GLY A 39 -10.35 -10.98 -23.74
CA GLY A 39 -10.71 -11.13 -25.17
C GLY A 39 -12.22 -11.36 -25.40
N GLN A 40 -12.75 -10.69 -26.43
CA GLN A 40 -14.18 -10.61 -26.78
C GLN A 40 -15.08 -9.81 -25.83
N SER A 41 -14.57 -9.29 -24.70
CA SER A 41 -15.33 -8.39 -23.84
C SER A 41 -15.55 -7.04 -24.50
N LEU A 42 -16.69 -6.41 -24.23
CA LEU A 42 -16.94 -5.01 -24.57
C LEU A 42 -16.06 -4.10 -23.71
N LEU A 43 -15.54 -3.03 -24.32
CA LEU A 43 -14.81 -1.99 -23.60
C LEU A 43 -15.72 -0.80 -23.33
N LEU A 44 -15.90 -0.44 -22.06
CA LEU A 44 -16.69 0.73 -21.68
C LEU A 44 -15.98 2.01 -22.15
N ASP A 45 -16.74 2.96 -22.69
CA ASP A 45 -16.20 4.27 -23.04
C ASP A 45 -16.23 5.22 -21.82
N PHE A 46 -15.07 5.40 -21.17
CA PHE A 46 -14.94 6.33 -20.04
C PHE A 46 -14.95 7.82 -20.44
N THR A 47 -14.96 8.15 -21.73
CA THR A 47 -15.18 9.53 -22.20
C THR A 47 -16.68 9.89 -22.24
N ASN A 48 -17.56 8.88 -22.22
CA ASN A 48 -19.01 9.06 -22.20
C ASN A 48 -19.53 9.25 -20.75
N PRO A 49 -20.06 10.43 -20.38
CA PRO A 49 -20.53 10.69 -19.01
C PRO A 49 -21.72 9.81 -18.60
N GLU A 50 -22.60 9.44 -19.52
CA GLU A 50 -23.74 8.55 -19.25
C GLU A 50 -23.28 7.10 -19.05
N ALA A 51 -22.28 6.65 -19.83
CA ALA A 51 -21.65 5.34 -19.64
C ALA A 51 -20.98 5.24 -18.26
N ARG A 52 -20.26 6.29 -17.85
CA ARG A 52 -19.68 6.40 -16.50
C ARG A 52 -20.74 6.33 -15.42
N ALA A 53 -21.81 7.13 -15.53
CA ALA A 53 -22.89 7.17 -14.56
C ALA A 53 -23.56 5.80 -14.39
N TRP A 54 -23.86 5.13 -15.50
CA TRP A 54 -24.41 3.77 -15.51
C TRP A 54 -23.45 2.76 -14.88
N TRP A 55 -22.17 2.80 -15.25
CA TRP A 55 -21.16 1.89 -14.72
C TRP A 55 -21.04 2.01 -13.21
N PHE A 56 -20.93 3.23 -12.69
CA PHE A 56 -20.73 3.47 -11.26
C PHE A 56 -22.00 3.34 -10.42
N LYS A 57 -23.19 3.58 -10.99
CA LYS A 57 -24.46 3.27 -10.31
C LYS A 57 -24.49 1.82 -9.83
N LYS A 58 -23.99 0.88 -10.63
CA LYS A 58 -23.92 -0.55 -10.29
C LYS A 58 -22.89 -0.90 -9.21
N ARG A 59 -21.91 -0.03 -8.96
CA ARG A 59 -20.84 -0.23 -7.96
C ARG A 59 -21.03 0.64 -6.71
N ARG A 60 -22.02 1.53 -6.72
CA ARG A 60 -22.30 2.49 -5.64
C ARG A 60 -22.44 1.82 -4.28
N TYR A 61 -23.12 0.68 -4.23
CA TYR A 61 -23.29 -0.12 -3.01
C TYR A 61 -21.94 -0.55 -2.39
N LEU A 62 -20.86 -0.69 -3.17
CA LEU A 62 -19.53 -0.99 -2.64
C LEU A 62 -19.03 0.14 -1.74
N LEU A 63 -19.33 1.39 -2.08
CA LEU A 63 -18.93 2.57 -1.33
C LEU A 63 -19.95 2.91 -0.23
N GLU A 64 -21.24 2.84 -0.54
CA GLU A 64 -22.31 3.30 0.35
C GLU A 64 -22.71 2.24 1.38
N ASP A 65 -22.72 0.97 1.01
CA ASP A 65 -23.18 -0.12 1.89
C ASP A 65 -22.00 -0.93 2.43
N LEU A 66 -21.06 -1.34 1.57
CA LEU A 66 -19.88 -2.14 1.98
C LEU A 66 -18.69 -1.30 2.45
N LYS A 67 -18.74 0.02 2.25
CA LYS A 67 -17.74 0.98 2.72
C LYS A 67 -16.28 0.66 2.32
N VAL A 68 -16.05 0.16 1.10
CA VAL A 68 -14.68 -0.14 0.64
C VAL A 68 -13.80 1.13 0.59
N ASP A 69 -12.50 0.95 0.82
CA ASP A 69 -11.51 2.03 0.90
C ASP A 69 -10.95 2.51 -0.45
N GLY A 70 -11.37 1.88 -1.54
CA GLY A 70 -10.78 2.12 -2.85
C GLY A 70 -10.97 0.98 -3.82
N PHE A 71 -10.24 1.05 -4.93
CA PHE A 71 -10.30 0.07 -6.02
C PHE A 71 -8.90 -0.24 -6.54
N LYS A 72 -8.58 -1.53 -6.69
CA LYS A 72 -7.46 -1.96 -7.53
C LYS A 72 -7.93 -1.94 -8.99
N THR A 73 -7.58 -0.87 -9.71
CA THR A 73 -7.97 -0.60 -11.09
C THR A 73 -6.96 -1.24 -12.03
N ASP A 74 -7.14 -2.54 -12.24
CA ASP A 74 -6.29 -3.35 -13.12
C ASP A 74 -6.67 -3.20 -14.60
N GLY A 75 -5.74 -3.53 -15.49
CA GLY A 75 -5.90 -3.41 -16.94
C GLY A 75 -5.90 -1.98 -17.44
N GLY A 76 -6.53 -1.80 -18.61
CA GLY A 76 -6.62 -0.52 -19.32
C GLY A 76 -5.80 -0.49 -20.62
N GLU A 77 -4.96 -1.49 -20.88
CA GLU A 77 -4.12 -1.58 -22.08
C GLU A 77 -4.86 -2.28 -23.25
N PHE A 78 -6.13 -1.93 -23.48
CA PHE A 78 -7.06 -2.69 -24.33
C PHE A 78 -7.41 -2.03 -25.67
N ILE A 79 -6.67 -0.99 -26.08
CA ILE A 79 -6.87 -0.30 -27.35
C ILE A 79 -5.87 -0.83 -28.37
N PHE A 80 -6.37 -1.61 -29.33
CA PHE A 80 -5.54 -2.31 -30.32
C PHE A 80 -5.72 -1.84 -31.76
N ASP A 81 -6.71 -0.98 -32.03
CA ASP A 81 -6.99 -0.42 -33.35
C ASP A 81 -6.97 1.11 -33.25
N ASP A 82 -6.23 1.74 -34.15
CA ASP A 82 -6.00 3.20 -34.19
C ASP A 82 -7.26 3.97 -34.63
N HIS A 83 -8.22 3.30 -35.27
CA HIS A 83 -9.42 3.92 -35.83
C HIS A 83 -10.67 3.76 -34.96
N LEU A 84 -10.54 3.19 -33.76
CA LEU A 84 -11.65 3.15 -32.79
C LEU A 84 -12.20 4.55 -32.52
N GLN A 85 -13.48 4.62 -32.20
CA GLN A 85 -14.20 5.87 -31.97
C GLN A 85 -14.70 5.93 -30.53
N PHE A 86 -14.38 7.04 -29.87
CA PHE A 86 -14.84 7.40 -28.54
C PHE A 86 -15.91 8.48 -28.59
N TYR A 87 -16.68 8.60 -27.51
CA TYR A 87 -17.79 9.52 -27.38
C TYR A 87 -17.37 10.99 -27.48
N ASP A 88 -16.21 11.35 -26.94
CA ASP A 88 -15.66 12.71 -27.05
C ASP A 88 -15.07 13.05 -28.43
N GLY A 89 -15.10 12.11 -29.37
CA GLY A 89 -14.59 12.24 -30.74
C GLY A 89 -13.12 11.84 -30.91
N SER A 90 -12.43 11.47 -29.83
CA SER A 90 -11.06 10.94 -29.91
C SER A 90 -11.02 9.58 -30.61
N LYS A 91 -9.84 9.24 -31.12
CA LYS A 91 -9.58 8.00 -31.84
C LYS A 91 -8.67 7.05 -31.09
N GLY A 92 -8.58 5.81 -31.58
CA GLY A 92 -7.77 4.76 -30.97
C GLY A 92 -6.28 5.10 -30.85
N ASP A 93 -5.69 5.76 -31.85
CA ASP A 93 -4.29 6.21 -31.83
C ASP A 93 -4.02 7.23 -30.71
N GLU A 94 -4.95 8.14 -30.46
CA GLU A 94 -4.90 9.09 -29.34
C GLU A 94 -5.16 8.39 -27.99
N MET A 95 -6.13 7.47 -27.98
CA MET A 95 -6.63 6.87 -26.75
C MET A 95 -5.85 5.65 -26.28
N ARG A 96 -4.94 5.09 -27.09
CA ARG A 96 -4.20 3.89 -26.70
C ARG A 96 -3.47 4.04 -25.38
N ASN A 97 -2.83 5.19 -25.18
CA ASN A 97 -2.15 5.51 -23.93
C ASN A 97 -3.04 6.29 -22.95
N LEU A 98 -4.01 7.07 -23.42
CA LEU A 98 -4.86 7.90 -22.57
C LEU A 98 -6.02 7.13 -21.92
N TYR A 99 -6.50 6.04 -22.53
CA TYR A 99 -7.59 5.23 -22.01
C TYR A 99 -7.37 4.76 -20.56
N PRO A 100 -6.22 4.16 -20.17
CA PRO A 100 -6.00 3.78 -18.77
C PRO A 100 -6.05 4.99 -17.83
N VAL A 101 -5.58 6.17 -18.27
CA VAL A 101 -5.68 7.41 -17.46
C VAL A 101 -7.14 7.80 -17.26
N LYS A 102 -7.97 7.75 -18.31
CA LYS A 102 -9.42 8.04 -18.24
C LYS A 102 -10.20 7.04 -17.40
N TYR A 103 -9.83 5.77 -17.48
CA TYR A 103 -10.38 4.71 -16.64
C TYR A 103 -10.09 4.95 -15.15
N ILE A 104 -8.84 5.27 -14.80
CA ILE A 104 -8.44 5.54 -13.42
C ILE A 104 -9.05 6.85 -12.92
N GLU A 105 -9.09 7.90 -13.76
CA GLU A 105 -9.78 9.17 -13.49
C GLU A 105 -11.21 8.94 -13.05
N ALA A 106 -11.95 8.17 -13.86
CA ALA A 106 -13.35 7.88 -13.62
C ALA A 106 -13.57 7.14 -12.29
N TYR A 107 -12.71 6.16 -11.96
CA TYR A 107 -12.76 5.43 -10.70
C TYR A 107 -12.33 6.27 -9.49
N HIS A 108 -11.34 7.13 -9.64
CA HIS A 108 -10.88 8.02 -8.57
C HIS A 108 -11.95 9.05 -8.22
N GLU A 109 -12.59 9.67 -9.22
CA GLU A 109 -13.73 10.58 -9.03
C GLU A 109 -14.91 9.86 -8.35
N PHE A 110 -15.20 8.63 -8.77
CA PHE A 110 -16.26 7.83 -8.15
C PHE A 110 -15.95 7.43 -6.70
N ALA A 111 -14.71 7.01 -6.41
CA ALA A 111 -14.28 6.64 -5.07
C ALA A 111 -14.22 7.85 -4.11
N GLY A 112 -13.89 9.02 -4.64
CA GLY A 112 -13.72 10.25 -3.86
C GLY A 112 -12.31 10.41 -3.29
N LYS A 113 -11.95 11.66 -2.99
CA LYS A 113 -10.59 12.11 -2.65
C LYS A 113 -9.93 11.45 -1.42
N ASP A 114 -10.71 10.84 -0.53
CA ASP A 114 -10.23 10.21 0.69
C ASP A 114 -9.89 8.72 0.51
N ARG A 115 -10.13 8.18 -0.70
CA ARG A 115 -9.91 6.78 -1.07
C ARG A 115 -8.77 6.61 -2.06
N ILE A 116 -8.32 5.36 -2.22
CA ILE A 116 -7.13 5.02 -3.01
C ILE A 116 -7.53 4.26 -4.28
N THR A 117 -6.91 4.60 -5.41
CA THR A 117 -6.81 3.69 -6.55
C THR A 117 -5.42 3.06 -6.59
N PHE A 118 -5.36 1.81 -7.01
CA PHE A 118 -4.12 1.03 -7.15
C PHE A 118 -4.07 0.46 -8.57
N SER A 119 -3.21 1.00 -9.44
CA SER A 119 -3.27 0.81 -10.90
C SER A 119 -1.92 0.35 -11.48
N ARG A 120 -1.92 -0.27 -12.66
CA ARG A 120 -0.65 -0.63 -13.35
C ARG A 120 -0.40 0.20 -14.60
N ALA A 121 -1.47 0.54 -15.31
CA ALA A 121 -1.41 1.22 -16.59
C ALA A 121 -1.48 2.73 -16.42
N GLY A 122 -0.78 3.48 -17.26
CA GLY A 122 -0.84 4.93 -17.24
C GLY A 122 -0.12 5.58 -18.40
N TYR A 123 -0.22 6.90 -18.45
CA TYR A 123 0.47 7.79 -19.39
C TYR A 123 0.69 9.14 -18.71
N THR A 124 1.00 10.19 -19.47
CA THR A 124 1.10 11.56 -18.93
C THR A 124 -0.16 11.95 -18.17
N GLY A 125 -0.01 12.36 -16.91
CA GLY A 125 -1.11 12.75 -16.02
C GLY A 125 -1.55 11.65 -15.03
N ALA A 126 -1.04 10.42 -15.18
CA ALA A 126 -1.29 9.29 -14.27
C ALA A 126 -1.00 9.62 -12.80
N GLN A 127 0.02 10.43 -12.52
CA GLN A 127 0.46 10.76 -11.16
C GLN A 127 -0.56 11.52 -10.32
N LYS A 128 -1.64 12.01 -10.93
CA LYS A 128 -2.78 12.60 -10.22
C LYS A 128 -3.55 11.56 -9.41
N TYR A 129 -3.36 10.27 -9.70
CA TYR A 129 -4.07 9.17 -9.06
C TYR A 129 -3.14 8.39 -8.11
N PRO A 130 -3.64 7.92 -6.95
CA PRO A 130 -2.80 7.57 -5.81
C PRO A 130 -1.63 6.59 -6.03
N LEU A 131 -1.89 5.32 -6.39
CA LEU A 131 -0.86 4.27 -6.29
C LEU A 131 -0.68 3.50 -7.60
N TYR A 132 0.57 3.14 -7.90
CA TYR A 132 0.94 2.31 -9.05
C TYR A 132 1.76 1.08 -8.64
N TRP A 133 1.61 -0.05 -9.36
CA TRP A 133 2.42 -1.25 -9.13
C TRP A 133 3.17 -1.76 -10.36
N GLY A 134 4.24 -2.52 -10.13
CA GLY A 134 5.15 -3.08 -11.14
C GLY A 134 4.59 -4.19 -12.06
N GLY A 135 3.28 -4.46 -12.04
CA GLY A 135 2.63 -5.48 -12.87
C GLY A 135 2.93 -6.92 -12.45
N ASP A 136 2.64 -7.85 -13.36
CA ASP A 136 2.67 -9.29 -13.13
C ASP A 136 4.07 -9.86 -13.38
N GLN A 137 4.70 -10.38 -12.33
CA GLN A 137 6.13 -10.67 -12.33
C GLN A 137 6.42 -12.04 -11.69
N THR A 138 7.37 -12.78 -12.26
CA THR A 138 7.82 -14.08 -11.72
C THR A 138 8.79 -13.92 -10.56
N SER A 139 8.81 -14.91 -9.67
CA SER A 139 9.66 -14.93 -8.47
C SER A 139 11.12 -15.25 -8.82
N SER A 140 11.95 -14.22 -9.10
CA SER A 140 13.39 -14.40 -9.35
C SER A 140 14.23 -13.17 -8.99
N PHE A 141 15.54 -13.34 -8.75
CA PHE A 141 16.47 -12.22 -8.54
C PHE A 141 16.61 -11.31 -9.78
N ARG A 142 16.50 -11.87 -11.00
CA ARG A 142 16.46 -11.09 -12.24
C ARG A 142 15.25 -10.15 -12.26
N THR A 143 14.10 -10.65 -11.81
CA THR A 143 12.87 -9.88 -11.66
C THR A 143 13.03 -8.79 -10.61
N LEU A 144 13.59 -9.11 -9.43
CA LEU A 144 13.88 -8.13 -8.37
C LEU A 144 14.73 -6.96 -8.90
N LYS A 145 15.80 -7.26 -9.66
CA LYS A 145 16.60 -6.23 -10.32
C LYS A 145 15.77 -5.39 -11.30
N SER A 146 14.97 -6.04 -12.14
CA SER A 146 14.15 -5.35 -13.15
C SER A 146 13.11 -4.42 -12.50
N LEU A 147 12.53 -4.85 -11.37
CA LEU A 147 11.55 -4.08 -10.61
C LEU A 147 12.17 -2.91 -9.86
N LEU A 148 13.40 -3.05 -9.35
CA LEU A 148 14.15 -1.91 -8.82
C LEU A 148 14.31 -0.84 -9.90
N ILE A 149 14.76 -1.22 -11.09
CA ILE A 149 14.94 -0.30 -12.22
C ILE A 149 13.59 0.32 -12.63
N ALA A 150 12.52 -0.47 -12.69
CA ALA A 150 11.17 0.02 -12.99
C ALA A 150 10.67 1.02 -11.93
N GLY A 151 10.92 0.78 -10.65
CA GLY A 151 10.55 1.70 -9.58
C GLY A 151 11.29 3.03 -9.70
N LEU A 152 12.58 2.99 -10.03
CA LEU A 152 13.39 4.19 -10.28
C LEU A 152 12.91 4.98 -11.50
N SER A 153 12.63 4.31 -12.62
CA SER A 153 12.13 4.96 -13.83
C SER A 153 10.73 5.53 -13.63
N MET A 154 9.84 4.82 -12.92
CA MET A 154 8.50 5.30 -12.57
C MET A 154 8.54 6.56 -11.70
N ASN A 155 9.42 6.58 -10.69
CA ASN A 155 9.57 7.73 -9.80
C ASN A 155 10.03 8.99 -10.55
N ILE A 156 11.07 8.89 -11.39
CA ILE A 156 11.55 10.05 -12.18
C ILE A 156 10.60 10.43 -13.33
N SER A 157 9.72 9.52 -13.75
CA SER A 157 8.63 9.81 -14.69
C SER A 157 7.43 10.50 -14.01
N GLY A 158 7.57 10.87 -12.74
CA GLY A 158 6.59 11.66 -12.00
C GLY A 158 5.55 10.84 -11.23
N ASN A 159 5.67 9.52 -11.15
CA ASN A 159 4.75 8.64 -10.41
C ASN A 159 5.46 8.10 -9.14
N PRO A 160 5.55 8.89 -8.05
CA PRO A 160 6.40 8.56 -6.92
C PRO A 160 5.83 7.48 -6.00
N PHE A 161 4.51 7.28 -6.00
CA PHE A 161 3.84 6.30 -5.14
C PHE A 161 3.73 4.94 -5.83
N TRP A 162 4.91 4.33 -6.01
CA TRP A 162 5.08 3.05 -6.67
C TRP A 162 5.38 1.92 -5.66
N GLY A 163 4.86 0.73 -5.95
CA GLY A 163 5.21 -0.52 -5.28
C GLY A 163 5.28 -1.69 -6.25
N TRP A 164 5.48 -2.89 -5.73
CA TRP A 164 5.48 -4.11 -6.52
C TRP A 164 5.08 -5.30 -5.65
N ASP A 165 4.71 -6.40 -6.31
CA ASP A 165 4.38 -7.64 -5.63
C ASP A 165 5.66 -8.29 -5.09
N LEU A 166 6.02 -7.97 -3.84
CA LEU A 166 7.31 -8.38 -3.27
C LEU A 166 7.55 -9.89 -3.42
N ALA A 167 8.78 -10.23 -3.77
CA ALA A 167 9.24 -11.58 -4.13
C ALA A 167 8.63 -12.18 -5.40
N GLY A 168 7.84 -11.42 -6.17
CA GLY A 168 7.16 -11.88 -7.39
C GLY A 168 5.82 -12.54 -7.08
N PHE A 169 4.81 -12.25 -7.91
CA PHE A 169 3.44 -12.73 -7.72
C PHE A 169 3.21 -14.13 -8.31
N SER A 170 3.96 -14.51 -9.35
CA SER A 170 3.82 -15.78 -10.08
C SER A 170 5.14 -16.55 -10.20
N GLY A 171 5.16 -17.59 -11.03
CA GLY A 171 6.26 -18.54 -11.12
C GLY A 171 6.27 -19.52 -9.94
N ASP A 172 7.44 -20.06 -9.61
CA ASP A 172 7.63 -20.91 -8.43
C ASP A 172 7.59 -20.11 -7.12
N ILE A 173 7.48 -20.80 -5.99
CA ILE A 173 7.60 -20.14 -4.68
C ILE A 173 9.01 -19.56 -4.54
N PRO A 174 9.17 -18.29 -4.12
CA PRO A 174 10.48 -17.68 -3.97
C PRO A 174 11.34 -18.45 -2.96
N THR A 175 12.65 -18.49 -3.19
CA THR A 175 13.60 -18.99 -2.17
C THR A 175 13.55 -18.10 -0.92
N PRO A 176 13.89 -18.61 0.27
CA PRO A 176 13.97 -17.79 1.48
C PRO A 176 14.85 -16.55 1.32
N GLU A 177 15.97 -16.69 0.60
CA GLU A 177 16.86 -15.57 0.30
C GLU A 177 16.15 -14.51 -0.56
N LEU A 178 15.53 -14.90 -1.67
CA LEU A 178 14.79 -13.97 -2.53
C LEU A 178 13.67 -13.27 -1.76
N TYR A 179 12.92 -14.00 -0.94
CA TYR A 179 11.83 -13.43 -0.15
C TYR A 179 12.35 -12.37 0.82
N VAL A 180 13.36 -12.70 1.63
CA VAL A 180 13.94 -11.75 2.61
C VAL A 180 14.58 -10.55 1.90
N ARG A 181 15.34 -10.74 0.81
CA ARG A 181 15.91 -9.62 0.03
C ARG A 181 14.84 -8.72 -0.59
N SER A 182 13.69 -9.30 -0.96
CA SER A 182 12.56 -8.54 -1.47
C SER A 182 11.87 -7.72 -0.38
N VAL A 183 11.71 -8.30 0.82
CA VAL A 183 11.18 -7.59 2.00
C VAL A 183 12.09 -6.44 2.40
N GLU A 184 13.40 -6.70 2.49
CA GLU A 184 14.45 -5.71 2.71
C GLU A 184 14.29 -4.50 1.77
N MET A 185 14.17 -4.73 0.46
CA MET A 185 13.97 -3.66 -0.51
C MET A 185 12.61 -2.98 -0.37
N ALA A 186 11.53 -3.75 -0.17
CA ALA A 186 10.17 -3.23 -0.11
C ALA A 186 9.94 -2.30 1.10
N THR A 187 10.63 -2.53 2.22
CA THR A 187 10.65 -1.61 3.37
C THR A 187 11.08 -0.19 2.98
N PHE A 188 12.00 -0.07 2.02
CA PHE A 188 12.53 1.18 1.49
C PHE A 188 11.96 1.53 0.10
N CYS A 189 10.76 1.04 -0.23
CA CYS A 189 9.98 1.49 -1.38
C CYS A 189 8.83 2.42 -0.93
N PRO A 190 8.29 3.29 -1.82
CA PRO A 190 7.18 4.18 -1.51
C PRO A 190 5.97 3.39 -1.00
N VAL A 191 5.66 2.27 -1.65
CA VAL A 191 4.61 1.33 -1.24
C VAL A 191 5.22 -0.06 -1.01
N MET A 192 4.91 -0.65 0.15
CA MET A 192 5.27 -2.03 0.51
C MET A 192 4.01 -2.90 0.44
N GLN A 193 4.02 -3.93 -0.40
CA GLN A 193 2.86 -4.80 -0.61
C GLN A 193 3.31 -6.18 -1.12
N PHE A 194 2.57 -7.22 -0.74
CA PHE A 194 2.72 -8.58 -1.27
C PHE A 194 1.45 -8.98 -2.04
N HIS A 195 1.60 -9.88 -3.00
CA HIS A 195 0.51 -10.46 -3.78
C HIS A 195 0.87 -11.86 -4.27
N SER A 196 -0.11 -12.55 -4.84
CA SER A 196 0.09 -13.81 -5.51
C SER A 196 -0.92 -14.02 -6.62
N GLU A 197 -0.47 -14.73 -7.65
CA GLU A 197 -1.35 -15.34 -8.64
C GLU A 197 -2.08 -16.51 -7.98
N SER A 198 -3.40 -16.54 -8.08
CA SER A 198 -4.16 -17.70 -7.62
C SER A 198 -3.88 -18.90 -8.52
N ARG A 199 -3.47 -20.02 -7.92
CA ARG A 199 -3.33 -21.32 -8.61
C ARG A 199 -4.42 -22.30 -8.20
N GLY A 200 -5.64 -21.79 -7.98
CA GLY A 200 -6.77 -22.59 -7.56
C GLY A 200 -6.74 -22.85 -6.05
N ALA A 201 -6.78 -24.13 -5.65
CA ALA A 201 -6.93 -24.52 -4.24
C ALA A 201 -5.63 -24.41 -3.42
N GLU A 202 -4.47 -24.35 -4.08
CA GLU A 202 -3.19 -24.20 -3.39
C GLU A 202 -2.99 -22.75 -2.95
N ASN A 203 -2.50 -22.55 -1.72
CA ASN A 203 -2.15 -21.21 -1.28
C ASN A 203 -0.75 -20.81 -1.73
N TRP A 204 -0.73 -19.85 -2.63
CA TRP A 204 0.46 -19.23 -3.18
C TRP A 204 0.69 -17.81 -2.64
N ASP A 205 -0.06 -17.38 -1.63
CA ASP A 205 0.10 -16.07 -0.99
C ASP A 205 1.55 -15.81 -0.55
N ARG A 206 2.03 -14.59 -0.77
CA ARG A 206 3.38 -14.13 -0.38
C ARG A 206 3.41 -13.59 1.06
N SER A 207 2.40 -13.89 1.86
CA SER A 207 2.42 -13.61 3.29
C SER A 207 3.56 -14.35 4.01
N PRO A 208 4.17 -13.75 5.03
CA PRO A 208 5.36 -14.32 5.68
C PRO A 208 5.11 -15.69 6.32
N TRP A 209 3.93 -15.92 6.90
CA TRP A 209 3.56 -17.23 7.46
C TRP A 209 3.42 -18.32 6.39
N ASN A 210 2.87 -17.98 5.22
CA ASN A 210 2.81 -18.94 4.12
C ASN A 210 4.22 -19.20 3.56
N MET A 211 5.04 -18.17 3.39
CA MET A 211 6.42 -18.35 2.89
C MET A 211 7.27 -19.18 3.84
N GLN A 212 7.17 -18.97 5.15
CA GLN A 212 7.80 -19.85 6.14
C GLN A 212 7.31 -21.29 6.02
N ALA A 213 6.00 -21.52 5.94
CA ALA A 213 5.44 -22.87 5.82
C ALA A 213 5.85 -23.58 4.53
N ARG A 214 5.93 -22.86 3.41
CA ARG A 214 6.27 -23.40 2.08
C ARG A 214 7.76 -23.65 1.89
N THR A 215 8.60 -22.89 2.55
CA THR A 215 10.07 -23.00 2.41
C THR A 215 10.73 -23.77 3.56
N GLY A 216 10.07 -23.87 4.72
CA GLY A 216 10.63 -24.47 5.92
C GLY A 216 11.65 -23.58 6.65
N ASP A 217 11.83 -22.33 6.24
CA ASP A 217 12.81 -21.41 6.85
C ASP A 217 12.18 -20.61 8.00
N GLU A 218 12.47 -21.02 9.23
CA GLU A 218 11.91 -20.42 10.46
C GLU A 218 12.31 -18.95 10.67
N ARG A 219 13.30 -18.44 9.93
CA ARG A 219 13.75 -17.04 10.05
C ARG A 219 12.82 -16.05 9.35
N ILE A 220 11.96 -16.53 8.44
CA ILE A 220 11.17 -15.66 7.56
C ILE A 220 10.23 -14.73 8.33
N ILE A 221 9.47 -15.26 9.30
CA ILE A 221 8.52 -14.44 10.06
C ILE A 221 9.25 -13.37 10.88
N ASP A 222 10.35 -13.73 11.55
CA ASP A 222 11.10 -12.80 12.39
C ASP A 222 11.77 -11.69 11.56
N LEU A 223 12.37 -12.05 10.42
CA LEU A 223 12.95 -11.07 9.50
C LEU A 223 11.86 -10.17 8.90
N TYR A 224 10.73 -10.74 8.48
CA TYR A 224 9.60 -9.92 7.99
C TYR A 224 9.09 -8.98 9.07
N ARG A 225 8.89 -9.46 10.30
CA ARG A 225 8.41 -8.66 11.43
C ARG A 225 9.35 -7.49 11.70
N PHE A 226 10.66 -7.76 11.77
CA PHE A 226 11.67 -6.72 11.95
C PHE A 226 11.56 -5.63 10.87
N TYR A 227 11.49 -6.01 9.59
CA TYR A 227 11.43 -5.05 8.48
C TYR A 227 10.10 -4.31 8.35
N ALA A 228 8.99 -4.97 8.70
CA ALA A 228 7.68 -4.34 8.79
C ALA A 228 7.66 -3.30 9.93
N ASN A 229 8.16 -3.67 11.10
CA ASN A 229 8.28 -2.74 12.23
C ASN A 229 9.24 -1.59 11.93
N LEU A 230 10.39 -1.86 11.30
CA LEU A 230 11.34 -0.84 10.86
C LEU A 230 10.67 0.17 9.92
N ARG A 231 9.86 -0.30 8.97
CA ARG A 231 9.07 0.58 8.10
C ARG A 231 8.13 1.47 8.92
N MET A 232 7.49 0.91 9.95
CA MET A 232 6.62 1.67 10.85
C MET A 232 7.40 2.65 11.73
N ASN A 233 8.61 2.30 12.19
CA ASN A 233 9.48 3.25 12.88
C ASN A 233 9.86 4.41 11.95
N LEU A 234 10.10 4.13 10.66
CA LEU A 234 10.40 5.13 9.63
C LEU A 234 9.16 5.86 9.08
N LEU A 235 7.94 5.49 9.48
CA LEU A 235 6.72 6.05 8.90
C LEU A 235 6.63 7.58 9.02
N PRO A 236 7.05 8.23 10.13
CA PRO A 236 7.08 9.69 10.20
C PRO A 236 7.99 10.31 9.14
N TYR A 237 9.16 9.72 8.88
CA TYR A 237 10.06 10.15 7.80
C TYR A 237 9.43 9.94 6.43
N ILE A 238 8.94 8.72 6.16
CA ILE A 238 8.33 8.36 4.87
C ILE A 238 7.15 9.27 4.54
N TYR A 239 6.29 9.54 5.53
CA TYR A 239 5.11 10.38 5.34
C TYR A 239 5.47 11.86 5.14
N ASN A 240 6.50 12.35 5.84
CA ASN A 240 7.03 13.70 5.62
C ASN A 240 7.62 13.85 4.22
N GLU A 241 8.37 12.85 3.74
CA GLU A 241 8.86 12.84 2.36
C GLU A 241 7.70 12.75 1.37
N ALA A 242 6.66 11.95 1.62
CA ALA A 242 5.47 11.87 0.78
C ALA A 242 4.73 13.22 0.65
N ILE A 243 4.65 14.01 1.73
CA ILE A 243 4.09 15.37 1.69
C ILE A 243 5.01 16.30 0.87
N TYR A 244 6.31 16.26 1.15
CA TYR A 244 7.29 17.11 0.49
C TYR A 244 7.31 16.86 -1.03
N ILE A 245 7.40 15.61 -1.45
CA ILE A 245 7.47 15.25 -2.87
C ILE A 245 6.17 15.54 -3.62
N SER A 246 5.00 15.39 -2.96
CA SER A 246 3.71 15.73 -3.57
C SER A 246 3.54 17.24 -3.79
N THR A 247 4.25 18.07 -3.02
CA THR A 247 4.19 19.54 -3.14
C THR A 247 5.26 20.10 -4.08
N HIS A 248 6.39 19.41 -4.25
CA HIS A 248 7.52 19.87 -5.05
C HIS A 248 7.67 19.14 -6.40
N GLY A 249 6.93 18.04 -6.61
CA GLY A 249 7.02 17.25 -7.83
C GLY A 249 8.32 16.45 -7.96
N GLU A 250 8.90 16.03 -6.83
CA GLU A 250 10.17 15.30 -6.79
C GLU A 250 9.93 13.77 -6.64
N PRO A 251 10.89 12.90 -7.01
CA PRO A 251 10.79 11.47 -6.77
C PRO A 251 10.98 11.12 -5.28
N LEU A 252 10.34 10.04 -4.82
CA LEU A 252 10.58 9.48 -3.49
C LEU A 252 11.72 8.45 -3.53
N MET A 253 11.74 7.54 -4.50
CA MET A 253 12.94 6.76 -4.86
C MET A 253 13.72 7.50 -5.94
N ARG A 254 14.91 7.98 -5.62
CA ARG A 254 15.71 8.85 -6.48
C ARG A 254 16.93 8.12 -7.01
N PRO A 255 17.07 7.94 -8.33
CA PRO A 255 18.36 7.62 -8.91
C PRO A 255 19.41 8.64 -8.47
N LEU A 256 20.64 8.19 -8.23
CA LEU A 256 21.67 9.07 -7.68
C LEU A 256 21.98 10.27 -8.58
N PHE A 257 21.86 10.14 -9.91
CA PHE A 257 22.04 11.27 -10.83
C PHE A 257 21.04 12.41 -10.61
N TYR A 258 19.89 12.15 -9.98
CA TYR A 258 18.89 13.18 -9.69
C TYR A 258 19.43 14.22 -8.70
N ASP A 259 20.11 13.78 -7.64
CA ASP A 259 20.69 14.63 -6.60
C ASP A 259 22.17 15.01 -6.89
N TYR A 260 22.86 14.22 -7.73
CA TYR A 260 24.28 14.38 -8.04
C TYR A 260 24.54 14.41 -9.57
N PRO A 261 23.92 15.33 -10.33
CA PRO A 261 24.03 15.35 -11.79
C PRO A 261 25.44 15.65 -12.32
N GLU A 262 26.28 16.31 -11.51
CA GLU A 262 27.66 16.65 -11.85
C GLU A 262 28.63 15.46 -11.70
N ASP A 263 28.18 14.35 -11.12
CA ASP A 263 29.01 13.18 -10.89
C ASP A 263 28.81 12.14 -12.02
N PRO A 264 29.77 11.95 -12.94
CA PRO A 264 29.59 11.00 -14.04
C PRO A 264 29.49 9.54 -13.57
N ARG A 265 29.93 9.23 -12.34
CA ARG A 265 29.92 7.87 -11.79
C ARG A 265 28.52 7.36 -11.50
N VAL A 266 27.54 8.25 -11.31
CA VAL A 266 26.19 7.86 -10.85
C VAL A 266 25.18 7.56 -11.96
N PHE A 267 25.48 7.91 -13.21
CA PHE A 267 24.54 7.74 -14.33
C PHE A 267 24.25 6.27 -14.69
N ASN A 268 25.22 5.38 -14.47
CA ASN A 268 25.08 3.94 -14.74
C ASN A 268 24.76 3.13 -13.48
N ILE A 269 24.42 3.80 -12.37
CA ILE A 269 24.07 3.14 -11.12
C ILE A 269 22.55 3.00 -11.05
N GLU A 270 22.08 1.79 -11.35
CA GLU A 270 20.66 1.44 -11.43
C GLU A 270 20.19 0.60 -10.23
N ASP A 271 21.09 0.35 -9.28
CA ASP A 271 20.94 -0.71 -8.29
C ASP A 271 21.15 -0.24 -6.84
N GLN A 272 21.20 1.08 -6.65
CA GLN A 272 21.12 1.83 -5.40
C GLN A 272 20.50 3.20 -5.66
N TYR A 273 19.87 3.79 -4.65
CA TYR A 273 19.07 5.00 -4.80
C TYR A 273 18.99 5.78 -3.49
N LEU A 274 18.53 7.03 -3.55
CA LEU A 274 18.07 7.73 -2.36
C LEU A 274 16.60 7.41 -2.10
N PHE A 275 16.24 7.09 -0.87
CA PHE A 275 14.88 6.95 -0.40
C PHE A 275 14.51 8.20 0.42
N GLY A 276 13.73 9.08 -0.19
CA GLY A 276 13.61 10.48 0.21
C GLY A 276 14.95 11.21 0.05
N ARG A 277 15.14 12.28 0.82
CA ARG A 277 16.34 13.15 0.74
C ARG A 277 17.51 12.70 1.61
N SER A 278 17.29 11.76 2.54
CA SER A 278 18.24 11.49 3.64
C SER A 278 18.88 10.11 3.63
N LEU A 279 18.26 9.10 3.00
CA LEU A 279 18.70 7.71 3.08
C LEU A 279 19.20 7.24 1.72
N LEU A 280 20.43 6.74 1.62
CA LEU A 280 20.92 5.97 0.48
C LEU A 280 20.72 4.48 0.76
N VAL A 281 20.05 3.79 -0.14
CA VAL A 281 19.68 2.37 -0.02
C VAL A 281 20.30 1.59 -1.18
N ALA A 282 20.95 0.46 -0.88
CA ALA A 282 21.60 -0.37 -1.89
C ALA A 282 21.19 -1.86 -1.76
N PRO A 283 19.99 -2.26 -2.24
CA PRO A 283 19.43 -3.60 -2.04
C PRO A 283 20.29 -4.75 -2.60
N VAL A 284 20.36 -5.89 -1.91
CA VAL A 284 21.12 -7.05 -2.39
C VAL A 284 20.30 -7.81 -3.43
N ILE A 285 20.62 -7.57 -4.71
CA ILE A 285 19.86 -8.09 -5.87
C ILE A 285 20.55 -9.24 -6.62
N VAL A 286 21.62 -9.80 -6.05
CA VAL A 286 22.35 -10.95 -6.63
C VAL A 286 22.24 -12.11 -5.64
N GLU A 287 21.74 -13.25 -6.14
CA GLU A 287 21.59 -14.47 -5.35
C GLU A 287 22.93 -14.93 -4.76
N GLY A 288 22.92 -15.30 -3.48
CA GLY A 288 24.11 -15.80 -2.79
C GLY A 288 25.17 -14.74 -2.49
N ALA A 289 24.94 -13.46 -2.80
CA ALA A 289 25.91 -12.41 -2.55
C ALA A 289 26.21 -12.29 -1.05
N ARG A 290 27.50 -12.22 -0.71
CA ARG A 290 28.00 -12.00 0.66
C ARG A 290 28.63 -10.63 0.85
N GLN A 291 28.90 -9.95 -0.26
CA GLN A 291 29.43 -8.60 -0.28
C GLN A 291 28.93 -7.88 -1.53
N ARG A 292 28.86 -6.56 -1.46
CA ARG A 292 28.50 -5.70 -2.60
C ARG A 292 29.35 -4.46 -2.64
N LYS A 293 29.71 -4.04 -3.86
CA LYS A 293 30.35 -2.76 -4.11
C LYS A 293 29.29 -1.66 -4.16
N ILE A 294 29.41 -0.63 -3.32
CA ILE A 294 28.45 0.48 -3.20
C ILE A 294 29.19 1.78 -3.45
N TYR A 295 28.63 2.66 -4.26
CA TYR A 295 29.14 4.00 -4.46
C TYR A 295 28.51 4.98 -3.46
N LEU A 296 29.32 5.79 -2.78
CA LEU A 296 28.85 6.86 -1.93
C LEU A 296 29.12 8.20 -2.63
N PRO A 297 28.11 8.99 -2.99
CA PRO A 297 28.31 10.32 -3.61
C PRO A 297 28.99 11.31 -2.66
N ARG A 298 29.33 12.50 -3.15
CA ARG A 298 29.96 13.57 -2.36
C ARG A 298 29.21 13.86 -1.05
N GLY A 299 29.97 13.92 0.04
CA GLY A 299 29.49 14.19 1.40
C GLY A 299 30.02 13.17 2.40
N GLN A 300 29.43 13.13 3.58
CA GLN A 300 29.62 12.04 4.55
C GLN A 300 28.37 11.18 4.65
N TRP A 301 28.58 9.89 4.86
CA TRP A 301 27.54 8.88 4.90
C TRP A 301 27.71 8.01 6.13
N THR A 302 26.72 8.03 7.01
CA THR A 302 26.71 7.22 8.22
C THR A 302 25.96 5.93 7.95
N ASP A 303 26.61 4.78 8.13
CA ASP A 303 25.95 3.48 8.09
C ASP A 303 24.80 3.44 9.11
N PHE A 304 23.60 3.15 8.61
CA PHE A 304 22.36 3.16 9.37
C PHE A 304 22.37 2.16 10.53
N TRP A 305 23.12 1.06 10.41
CA TRP A 305 23.13 -0.03 11.39
C TRP A 305 24.29 0.09 12.38
N THR A 306 25.47 0.49 11.89
CA THR A 306 26.70 0.46 12.70
C THR A 306 27.11 1.84 13.22
N GLY A 307 26.53 2.92 12.70
CA GLY A 307 26.95 4.29 12.98
C GLY A 307 28.32 4.65 12.41
N LYS A 308 28.97 3.73 11.67
CA LYS A 308 30.26 3.99 11.04
C LYS A 308 30.11 5.04 9.94
N VAL A 309 30.98 6.04 9.97
CA VAL A 309 30.99 7.12 8.98
C VAL A 309 31.95 6.78 7.84
N TYR A 310 31.50 7.03 6.62
CA TYR A 310 32.25 6.88 5.38
C TYR A 310 32.35 8.23 4.65
N SER A 311 33.52 8.52 4.08
CA SER A 311 33.69 9.64 3.17
C SER A 311 33.17 9.28 1.78
N GLY A 312 32.41 10.20 1.20
CA GLY A 312 31.85 10.09 -0.14
C GLY A 312 32.88 10.15 -1.27
N GLU A 313 32.36 10.21 -2.49
CA GLU A 313 33.10 10.12 -3.75
C GLU A 313 33.94 8.84 -3.88
N SER A 314 33.49 7.77 -3.22
CA SER A 314 34.25 6.54 -3.05
C SER A 314 33.37 5.30 -3.22
N TYR A 315 34.01 4.19 -3.56
CA TYR A 315 33.38 2.88 -3.53
C TYR A 315 33.78 2.15 -2.25
N ILE A 316 32.81 1.51 -1.61
CA ILE A 316 33.03 0.62 -0.46
C ILE A 316 32.63 -0.80 -0.82
N ASN A 317 33.30 -1.78 -0.23
CA ASN A 317 32.84 -3.17 -0.25
C ASN A 317 32.11 -3.42 1.07
N TYR A 318 30.81 -3.67 1.00
CA TYR A 318 29.94 -3.78 2.16
C TYR A 318 29.51 -5.24 2.36
N PRO A 319 29.64 -5.83 3.57
CA PRO A 319 29.14 -7.17 3.88
C PRO A 319 27.60 -7.25 3.77
N CYS A 320 27.10 -8.26 3.08
CA CYS A 320 25.68 -8.40 2.77
C CYS A 320 25.08 -9.59 3.51
N ASP A 321 25.01 -9.51 4.83
CA ASP A 321 24.32 -10.53 5.62
C ASP A 321 22.83 -10.56 5.29
N LEU A 322 22.21 -11.75 5.37
CA LEU A 322 20.77 -11.88 5.22
C LEU A 322 20.08 -11.19 6.40
N GLY A 323 19.07 -10.37 6.14
CA GLY A 323 18.41 -9.56 7.15
C GLY A 323 19.03 -8.18 7.37
N LYS A 324 20.08 -7.80 6.65
CA LYS A 324 20.71 -6.47 6.73
C LYS A 324 20.94 -5.87 5.34
N ILE A 325 19.98 -5.05 4.90
CA ILE A 325 20.11 -4.25 3.69
C ILE A 325 21.08 -3.07 3.91
N PRO A 326 22.04 -2.78 3.02
CA PRO A 326 22.90 -1.60 3.15
C PRO A 326 22.09 -0.30 3.05
N VAL A 327 22.14 0.51 4.11
CA VAL A 327 21.48 1.81 4.20
C VAL A 327 22.44 2.81 4.83
N PHE A 328 22.48 4.03 4.28
CA PHE A 328 23.37 5.09 4.76
C PHE A 328 22.59 6.40 4.92
N ILE A 329 22.81 7.06 6.04
CA ILE A 329 22.24 8.36 6.36
C ILE A 329 23.19 9.43 5.81
N LYS A 330 22.69 10.29 4.93
CA LYS A 330 23.41 11.45 4.41
C LYS A 330 23.72 12.42 5.55
N GLU A 331 24.91 13.02 5.55
CA GLU A 331 25.27 14.02 6.56
C GLU A 331 24.22 15.14 6.69
N ARG A 332 24.08 15.68 7.90
CA ARG A 332 23.13 16.75 8.24
C ARG A 332 21.65 16.39 8.00
N SER A 333 21.33 15.10 7.87
CA SER A 333 19.96 14.62 7.86
C SER A 333 19.35 14.62 9.26
N VAL A 334 18.05 14.88 9.33
CA VAL A 334 17.22 14.63 10.52
C VAL A 334 16.16 13.62 10.13
N LEU A 335 16.11 12.49 10.84
CA LEU A 335 15.14 11.42 10.61
C LEU A 335 14.14 11.40 11.76
N PRO A 336 12.87 11.81 11.53
CA PRO A 336 11.83 11.60 12.52
C PRO A 336 11.46 10.11 12.55
N LEU A 337 11.48 9.52 13.75
CA LEU A 337 11.23 8.09 13.98
C LEU A 337 10.12 7.90 15.02
N ASN A 338 9.40 6.79 14.91
CA ASN A 338 8.46 6.31 15.91
C ASN A 338 9.07 5.09 16.61
N LEU A 339 9.70 5.27 17.77
CA LEU A 339 10.48 4.21 18.45
C LEU A 339 9.79 3.74 19.74
N ASN A 340 10.18 2.55 20.20
CA ASN A 340 9.85 2.07 21.54
C ASN A 340 10.64 2.87 22.61
N PRO A 341 10.32 2.72 23.92
CA PRO A 341 11.03 3.41 25.01
C PRO A 341 12.53 3.09 25.09
N ASP A 342 12.95 1.95 24.56
CA ASP A 342 14.35 1.50 24.52
C ASP A 342 15.12 2.07 23.30
N PHE A 343 14.44 2.88 22.47
CA PHE A 343 14.98 3.49 21.25
C PHE A 343 15.46 2.47 20.19
N GLU A 344 14.85 1.31 20.15
CA GLU A 344 15.19 0.23 19.23
C GLU A 344 14.41 0.31 17.92
N LEU A 345 15.06 -0.11 16.84
CA LEU A 345 14.47 -0.24 15.52
C LEU A 345 13.99 -1.67 15.29
N GLY A 346 12.91 -1.82 14.53
CA GLY A 346 12.34 -3.11 14.19
C GLY A 346 11.54 -3.74 15.34
N ASP A 347 11.34 -3.00 16.43
CA ASP A 347 10.53 -3.40 17.56
C ASP A 347 9.69 -2.23 18.10
N PHE A 348 8.55 -2.57 18.69
CA PHE A 348 7.72 -1.66 19.47
C PHE A 348 7.71 -2.04 20.96
N GLY A 349 8.46 -3.08 21.35
CA GLY A 349 8.55 -3.64 22.69
C GLY A 349 7.33 -4.46 23.07
N GLU A 350 7.32 -4.97 24.30
CA GLU A 350 6.07 -5.39 24.93
C GLU A 350 5.17 -4.17 25.13
N ILE A 351 3.88 -4.40 24.97
CA ILE A 351 2.86 -3.37 25.17
C ILE A 351 2.81 -3.07 26.67
N ASP A 352 3.46 -1.99 27.11
CA ASP A 352 3.18 -1.40 28.42
C ASP A 352 1.69 -1.04 28.45
N LEU A 353 0.93 -1.78 29.25
CA LEU A 353 -0.53 -1.66 29.34
C LEU A 353 -0.96 -0.23 29.64
N THR A 354 -0.24 0.45 30.54
CA THR A 354 -0.57 1.83 30.94
C THR A 354 -0.27 2.79 29.81
N ARG A 355 0.83 2.56 29.08
CA ARG A 355 1.17 3.32 27.88
C ARG A 355 0.16 3.10 26.76
N ALA A 356 -0.20 1.87 26.45
CA ALA A 356 -1.13 1.53 25.37
C ALA A 356 -2.54 2.05 25.64
N VAL A 357 -3.01 1.92 26.88
CA VAL A 357 -4.28 2.53 27.32
C VAL A 357 -4.19 4.06 27.24
N GLY A 358 -3.09 4.67 27.69
CA GLY A 358 -2.88 6.12 27.61
C GLY A 358 -2.81 6.67 26.18
N GLU A 359 -2.06 6.01 25.30
CA GLU A 359 -1.95 6.32 23.87
C GLU A 359 -3.30 6.12 23.18
N GLY A 360 -4.02 5.04 23.49
CA GLY A 360 -5.38 4.79 23.00
C GLY A 360 -6.35 5.92 23.34
N LEU A 361 -6.39 6.34 24.61
CA LEU A 361 -7.22 7.46 25.07
C LEU A 361 -6.82 8.79 24.43
N THR A 362 -5.51 9.05 24.33
CA THR A 362 -4.98 10.26 23.69
C THR A 362 -5.38 10.33 22.22
N ASN A 363 -5.21 9.22 21.50
CA ASN A 363 -5.58 9.11 20.10
C ASN A 363 -7.10 9.25 19.92
N LEU A 364 -7.93 8.64 20.77
CA LEU A 364 -9.38 8.89 20.74
C LEU A 364 -9.71 10.38 20.87
N TYR A 365 -9.13 11.06 21.85
CA TYR A 365 -9.38 12.48 22.09
C TYR A 365 -8.88 13.38 20.94
N VAL A 366 -7.67 13.15 20.43
CA VAL A 366 -7.10 13.88 19.29
C VAL A 366 -7.93 13.64 18.03
N GLY A 367 -8.35 12.39 17.80
CA GLY A 367 -9.23 12.02 16.70
C GLY A 367 -10.54 12.81 16.74
N LEU A 368 -11.20 12.89 17.90
CA LEU A 368 -12.40 13.71 18.10
C LEU A 368 -12.14 15.21 17.89
N CYS A 369 -11.03 15.74 18.39
CA CYS A 369 -10.66 17.15 18.20
C CYS A 369 -10.42 17.51 16.72
N ARG A 370 -9.83 16.58 15.95
CA ARG A 370 -9.64 16.75 14.49
C ARG A 370 -10.98 16.64 13.76
N PHE A 371 -11.81 15.68 14.15
CA PHE A 371 -13.16 15.51 13.65
C PHE A 371 -14.00 16.78 13.85
N ALA A 372 -13.98 17.35 15.06
CA ALA A 372 -14.69 18.59 15.41
C ALA A 372 -14.29 19.79 14.53
N ARG A 373 -13.03 19.85 14.10
CA ARG A 373 -12.48 20.92 13.26
C ARG A 373 -12.73 20.70 11.76
N GLY A 374 -13.39 19.61 11.37
CA GLY A 374 -13.60 19.26 9.97
C GLY A 374 -12.29 18.97 9.22
N GLU A 375 -11.23 18.54 9.92
CA GLU A 375 -9.99 18.11 9.27
C GLU A 375 -10.23 16.87 8.40
N LYS A 376 -9.28 16.57 7.50
CA LYS A 376 -9.39 15.42 6.57
C LYS A 376 -9.77 14.14 7.33
N LEU A 377 -10.85 13.49 6.88
CA LEU A 377 -11.36 12.24 7.45
C LEU A 377 -10.29 11.15 7.53
N THR A 378 -9.37 11.11 6.56
CA THR A 378 -8.24 10.18 6.54
C THR A 378 -7.30 10.33 7.73
N ALA A 379 -7.06 11.56 8.21
CA ALA A 379 -6.21 11.81 9.38
C ALA A 379 -6.92 11.39 10.67
N ALA A 380 -8.19 11.76 10.86
CA ALA A 380 -8.99 11.31 12.00
C ALA A 380 -9.10 9.77 12.05
N ARG A 381 -9.30 9.15 10.88
CA ARG A 381 -9.33 7.70 10.71
C ARG A 381 -8.02 7.04 11.11
N CYS A 382 -6.88 7.59 10.69
CA CYS A 382 -5.56 7.06 11.06
C CYS A 382 -5.40 7.06 12.58
N ILE A 383 -5.68 8.20 13.23
CA ILE A 383 -5.54 8.35 14.67
C ILE A 383 -6.46 7.39 15.43
N GLN A 384 -7.74 7.29 15.06
CA GLN A 384 -8.64 6.34 15.73
C GLN A 384 -8.35 4.88 15.32
N ASN A 385 -7.65 4.59 14.21
CA ASN A 385 -7.09 3.26 13.91
C ASN A 385 -5.97 2.91 14.87
N GLU A 386 -5.09 3.85 15.16
CA GLU A 386 -4.06 3.66 16.17
C GLU A 386 -4.70 3.42 17.54
N ALA A 387 -5.74 4.16 17.92
CA ALA A 387 -6.47 3.91 19.16
C ALA A 387 -7.03 2.47 19.24
N LEU A 388 -7.71 2.01 18.18
CA LEU A 388 -8.22 0.64 18.11
C LEU A 388 -7.08 -0.38 18.13
N ALA A 389 -5.96 -0.10 17.44
CA ALA A 389 -4.80 -0.98 17.44
C ALA A 389 -4.26 -1.18 18.86
N GLN A 390 -4.16 -0.11 19.66
CA GLN A 390 -3.75 -0.23 21.07
C GLN A 390 -4.71 -1.10 21.88
N VAL A 391 -6.01 -0.95 21.65
CA VAL A 391 -7.03 -1.78 22.31
C VAL A 391 -6.88 -3.27 21.95
N LEU A 392 -6.67 -3.56 20.66
CA LEU A 392 -6.51 -4.94 20.18
C LEU A 392 -5.16 -5.54 20.62
N ALA A 393 -4.13 -4.71 20.76
CA ALA A 393 -2.83 -5.12 21.25
C ALA A 393 -2.94 -5.70 22.67
N CYS A 394 -3.80 -5.11 23.51
CA CYS A 394 -4.08 -5.59 24.87
C CYS A 394 -4.98 -6.83 24.95
N ALA A 395 -5.49 -7.37 23.85
CA ALA A 395 -6.51 -8.42 23.86
C ALA A 395 -6.12 -9.69 24.64
N HIS A 396 -4.87 -10.12 24.50
CA HIS A 396 -4.32 -11.29 25.19
C HIS A 396 -4.23 -11.14 26.71
N LEU A 397 -4.37 -9.91 27.22
CA LEU A 397 -4.38 -9.59 28.65
C LEU A 397 -5.80 -9.61 29.23
N ILE A 398 -6.81 -9.59 28.35
CA ILE A 398 -8.23 -9.55 28.71
C ILE A 398 -8.89 -10.93 28.56
N GLU A 399 -8.53 -11.68 27.52
CA GLU A 399 -9.08 -12.99 27.21
C GLU A 399 -7.96 -13.98 26.90
N GLU A 400 -8.02 -15.18 27.50
CA GLU A 400 -7.13 -16.29 27.11
C GLU A 400 -7.32 -16.60 25.62
N GLU A 401 -6.21 -16.66 24.90
CA GLU A 401 -6.23 -16.96 23.48
C GLU A 401 -6.77 -18.38 23.25
N ASN A 402 -7.90 -18.48 22.53
CA ASN A 402 -8.44 -19.79 22.16
C ASN A 402 -7.51 -20.48 21.17
N SER A 403 -7.32 -21.78 21.38
CA SER A 403 -6.62 -22.64 20.43
C SER A 403 -7.40 -22.70 19.11
N CYS A 404 -6.98 -21.89 18.14
CA CYS A 404 -7.57 -21.93 16.82
C CYS A 404 -7.00 -23.12 16.04
N TYR A 405 -7.87 -23.99 15.53
CA TYR A 405 -7.47 -25.02 14.57
C TYR A 405 -6.83 -24.38 13.35
N ARG A 406 -5.78 -25.01 12.81
CA ARG A 406 -5.22 -24.67 11.50
C ARG A 406 -6.32 -24.85 10.45
N ASP A 407 -6.87 -23.73 10.01
CA ASP A 407 -7.90 -23.68 8.97
C ASP A 407 -7.25 -24.02 7.62
N VAL A 408 -7.72 -25.11 7.01
CA VAL A 408 -7.18 -25.66 5.75
C VAL A 408 -7.43 -24.74 4.54
N PHE A 409 -8.27 -23.71 4.71
CA PHE A 409 -8.59 -22.73 3.67
C PHE A 409 -7.83 -21.39 3.82
N GLN A 410 -6.87 -21.31 4.75
CA GLN A 410 -5.84 -20.26 4.88
C GLN A 410 -6.31 -18.80 4.69
N ASN A 411 -7.34 -18.40 5.43
CA ASN A 411 -7.53 -17.00 5.78
C ASN A 411 -7.17 -16.84 7.27
N GLU A 412 -5.94 -16.42 7.57
CA GLU A 412 -5.52 -15.96 8.91
C GLU A 412 -6.17 -14.60 9.25
N ARG A 413 -7.48 -14.50 9.06
CA ARG A 413 -8.29 -13.51 9.74
C ARG A 413 -9.26 -14.30 10.57
N ARG A 414 -9.12 -14.16 11.88
CA ARG A 414 -10.11 -13.43 12.65
C ARG A 414 -9.56 -13.35 14.07
N PHE A 415 -9.20 -12.14 14.49
CA PHE A 415 -9.12 -11.78 15.90
C PHE A 415 -10.34 -12.36 16.66
N GLU A 416 -11.48 -12.44 15.98
CA GLU A 416 -12.74 -13.05 16.40
C GLU A 416 -12.74 -14.55 16.63
N LYS A 417 -11.75 -15.30 16.12
CA LYS A 417 -11.56 -16.71 16.46
C LYS A 417 -10.60 -16.90 17.63
N ARG A 418 -9.58 -16.03 17.74
CA ARG A 418 -8.58 -16.04 18.82
C ARG A 418 -9.16 -15.50 20.13
N PHE A 419 -9.93 -14.42 20.03
CA PHE A 419 -10.57 -13.69 21.13
C PHE A 419 -12.08 -13.49 20.85
N PRO A 420 -12.88 -14.57 20.80
CA PRO A 420 -14.29 -14.53 20.38
C PRO A 420 -15.19 -13.74 21.34
N ARG A 421 -14.80 -13.53 22.61
CA ARG A 421 -15.57 -12.65 23.49
C ARG A 421 -15.28 -11.20 23.15
N LEU A 422 -14.01 -10.81 23.02
CA LEU A 422 -13.62 -9.43 22.70
C LEU A 422 -14.14 -8.97 21.33
N ALA A 423 -14.14 -9.89 20.36
CA ALA A 423 -14.61 -9.60 19.02
C ALA A 423 -16.07 -9.21 18.89
N ARG A 424 -16.92 -9.51 19.88
CA ARG A 424 -18.32 -9.08 19.87
C ARG A 424 -18.46 -7.56 19.89
N SER A 425 -17.49 -6.87 20.47
CA SER A 425 -17.48 -5.40 20.57
C SER A 425 -16.88 -4.72 19.34
N LEU A 426 -16.12 -5.44 18.50
CA LEU A 426 -15.46 -4.88 17.31
C LEU A 426 -16.39 -4.17 16.33
N PRO A 427 -17.58 -4.69 15.99
CA PRO A 427 -18.48 -4.01 15.06
C PRO A 427 -18.90 -2.61 15.52
N GLN A 428 -18.96 -2.38 16.83
CA GLN A 428 -19.32 -1.08 17.41
C GLN A 428 -18.14 -0.10 17.43
N MET A 429 -16.90 -0.60 17.47
CA MET A 429 -15.68 0.22 17.42
C MET A 429 -15.25 0.58 15.99
N ILE A 430 -15.81 -0.11 14.99
CA ILE A 430 -15.46 0.01 13.57
C ILE A 430 -16.74 0.35 12.77
N GLN A 431 -17.50 1.35 13.21
CA GLN A 431 -18.73 1.74 12.50
C GLN A 431 -18.39 2.44 11.18
N GLY A 432 -18.49 1.70 10.07
CA GLY A 432 -18.39 2.27 8.73
C GLY A 432 -17.01 2.85 8.38
N TYR A 433 -17.00 3.82 7.47
CA TYR A 433 -15.77 4.38 6.88
C TYR A 433 -15.22 5.56 7.72
N GLU A 434 -16.11 6.39 8.24
CA GLU A 434 -15.82 7.42 9.21
C GLU A 434 -15.77 6.82 10.61
N LYS A 435 -14.58 6.80 11.21
CA LYS A 435 -14.48 6.57 12.64
C LYS A 435 -15.15 7.72 13.37
N SER A 436 -16.31 7.42 13.92
CA SER A 436 -17.26 8.43 14.35
C SER A 436 -17.10 8.74 15.84
N PRO A 437 -17.73 9.81 16.34
CA PRO A 437 -17.88 10.00 17.78
C PRO A 437 -18.47 8.79 18.50
N GLU A 438 -19.41 8.07 17.87
CA GLU A 438 -20.02 6.85 18.39
C GLU A 438 -19.01 5.70 18.46
N SER A 439 -18.16 5.53 17.45
CA SER A 439 -17.07 4.54 17.48
C SER A 439 -16.06 4.86 18.58
N ALA A 440 -15.76 6.14 18.80
CA ALA A 440 -14.86 6.56 19.87
C ALA A 440 -15.44 6.24 21.27
N LEU A 441 -16.75 6.42 21.47
CA LEU A 441 -17.43 6.03 22.69
C LEU A 441 -17.40 4.51 22.90
N ALA A 442 -17.61 3.71 21.84
CA ALA A 442 -17.54 2.25 21.94
C ALA A 442 -16.12 1.75 22.31
N ILE A 443 -15.08 2.37 21.76
CA ILE A 443 -13.69 2.07 22.13
C ILE A 443 -13.43 2.47 23.58
N LEU A 444 -13.89 3.65 24.01
CA LEU A 444 -13.74 4.12 25.39
C LEU A 444 -14.45 3.17 26.38
N GLU A 445 -15.70 2.79 26.10
CA GLU A 445 -16.48 1.86 26.93
C GLU A 445 -15.79 0.50 27.03
N PHE A 446 -15.25 -0.01 25.92
CA PHE A 446 -14.46 -1.23 25.94
C PHE A 446 -13.24 -1.10 26.86
N MET A 447 -12.48 -0.01 26.74
CA MET A 447 -11.30 0.21 27.58
C MET A 447 -11.67 0.32 29.06
N GLU A 448 -12.76 1.02 29.40
CA GLU A 448 -13.28 1.12 30.77
C GLU A 448 -13.71 -0.22 31.36
N THR A 449 -14.19 -1.13 30.52
CA THR A 449 -14.65 -2.45 30.97
C THR A 449 -13.49 -3.28 31.52
N PHE A 450 -12.27 -3.07 31.01
CA PHE A 450 -11.13 -3.94 31.28
C PHE A 450 -9.95 -3.25 31.95
N PHE A 451 -9.88 -1.92 31.90
CA PHE A 451 -8.75 -1.14 32.37
C PHE A 451 -9.19 0.04 33.22
N GLU A 452 -8.40 0.37 34.24
CA GLU A 452 -8.54 1.64 34.93
C GLU A 452 -8.06 2.76 34.01
N ILE A 453 -8.94 3.69 33.68
CA ILE A 453 -8.62 4.82 32.82
C ILE A 453 -8.63 6.13 33.59
N ASN A 454 -7.83 7.09 33.12
CA ASN A 454 -7.75 8.41 33.72
C ASN A 454 -9.14 9.11 33.70
N PRO A 455 -9.72 9.49 34.86
CA PRO A 455 -11.06 10.07 34.93
C PRO A 455 -11.22 11.40 34.19
N TYR A 456 -10.13 12.18 34.09
CA TYR A 456 -10.13 13.45 33.36
C TYR A 456 -10.18 13.21 31.84
N MET A 457 -9.36 12.30 31.32
CA MET A 457 -9.40 11.91 29.89
C MET A 457 -10.74 11.32 29.50
N LYS A 458 -11.30 10.46 30.35
CA LYS A 458 -12.66 9.93 30.19
C LYS A 458 -13.66 11.07 29.99
N ALA A 459 -13.72 12.00 30.94
CA ALA A 459 -14.66 13.11 30.89
C ALA A 459 -14.49 13.97 29.63
N LEU A 460 -13.25 14.24 29.22
CA LEU A 460 -12.96 14.98 27.98
C LEU A 460 -13.50 14.26 26.74
N ILE A 461 -13.20 12.97 26.58
CA ILE A 461 -13.62 12.17 25.43
C ILE A 461 -15.15 12.05 25.41
N THR A 462 -15.78 11.68 26.52
CA THR A 462 -17.23 11.51 26.62
C THR A 462 -17.98 12.80 26.31
N ASN A 463 -17.56 13.92 26.90
CA ASN A 463 -18.24 15.21 26.70
C ASN A 463 -18.13 15.67 25.24
N LEU A 464 -16.93 15.61 24.66
CA LEU A 464 -16.69 16.03 23.28
C LEU A 464 -17.44 15.13 22.30
N ALA A 465 -17.43 13.81 22.50
CA ALA A 465 -18.16 12.89 21.64
C ALA A 465 -19.67 13.17 21.68
N HIS A 466 -20.27 13.31 22.87
CA HIS A 466 -21.70 13.62 22.98
C HIS A 466 -22.07 15.01 22.42
N GLU A 467 -21.19 16.00 22.51
CA GLU A 467 -21.39 17.28 21.84
C GLU A 467 -21.42 17.12 20.32
N LEU A 468 -20.44 16.42 19.76
CA LEU A 468 -20.35 16.18 18.32
C LEU A 468 -21.53 15.35 17.77
N ILE A 469 -22.05 14.41 18.57
CA ILE A 469 -23.23 13.63 18.21
C ILE A 469 -24.48 14.51 18.19
N ARG A 470 -24.63 15.42 19.16
CA ARG A 470 -25.78 16.35 19.23
C ARG A 470 -25.77 17.41 18.13
N ASN A 471 -24.60 17.75 17.62
CA ASN A 471 -24.40 18.77 16.57
C ASN A 471 -24.44 18.20 15.15
N ARG A 472 -24.58 16.87 15.00
CA ARG A 472 -24.86 16.18 13.73
C ARG A 472 -26.36 16.12 13.50
#